data_AF-A0A958ENH1-F1
#
_entry.id   AF-A0A958ENH1-F1
#
_cell.length_a   1.000
_cell.length_b   1.000
_cell.length_c   1.000
_cell.angle_alpha   90.00
_cell.angle_beta   90.00
_cell.angle_gamma   90.00
#
_symmetry.space_group_name_H-M   'P 1'
#
loop_
_entity.id
_entity.type
_entity.pdbx_description
1 polymer ?
#
loop_
_entity_poly.entity_id
_entity_poly.type
_entity_poly.pdbx_seq_one_letter_code
_entity_poly.pdbx_strand_id
1 'polypeptide(L)'
;MTSRKGQKRDILNSIRLTMLDWDPMELFALGQAGIEEYDEYIPPLTKALAKINDIDELEQFLHDYARDAMAVKHCDQERTRKAAEKLLQFTI
;
A
#
# COMPACT_ATOMS: atom_id res chain seq x y z
N MET A 1 23.92 12.88 -9.62
CA MET A 1 22.74 12.76 -10.51
C MET A 1 22.10 11.39 -10.26
N THR A 2 21.16 11.31 -9.32
CA THR A 2 20.36 10.08 -9.14
C THR A 2 19.46 9.91 -10.36
N SER A 3 19.68 8.83 -11.11
CA SER A 3 18.87 8.52 -12.29
C SER A 3 17.40 8.39 -11.88
N ARG A 4 16.47 9.01 -12.62
CA ARG A 4 15.00 8.89 -12.44
C ARG A 4 14.52 7.45 -12.23
N LYS A 5 15.24 6.47 -12.81
CA LYS A 5 14.99 5.03 -12.65
C LYS A 5 15.26 4.50 -11.22
N GLY A 6 16.26 5.03 -10.52
CA GLY A 6 16.57 4.67 -9.14
C GLY A 6 15.48 5.12 -8.18
N GLN A 7 15.11 6.41 -8.26
CA GLN A 7 14.07 7.01 -7.42
C GLN A 7 12.70 6.32 -7.56
N LYS A 8 12.34 5.88 -8.78
CA LYS A 8 11.08 5.16 -9.01
C LYS A 8 11.09 3.76 -8.37
N ARG A 9 12.25 3.10 -8.35
CA ARG A 9 12.42 1.80 -7.69
C ARG A 9 12.36 1.94 -6.17
N ASP A 10 12.89 3.02 -5.63
CA ASP A 10 12.85 3.32 -4.21
C ASP A 10 11.41 3.56 -3.74
N ILE A 11 10.59 4.30 -4.50
CA ILE A 11 9.18 4.53 -4.18
C ILE A 11 8.37 3.22 -4.18
N LEU A 12 8.54 2.38 -5.20
CA LEU A 12 7.84 1.09 -5.27
C LEU A 12 8.22 0.18 -4.09
N ASN A 13 9.49 0.17 -3.70
CA ASN A 13 9.94 -0.57 -2.52
C ASN A 13 9.32 0.00 -1.24
N SER A 14 9.23 1.32 -1.08
CA SER A 14 8.58 1.94 0.08
C SER A 14 7.09 1.61 0.16
N ILE A 15 6.38 1.62 -0.98
CA ILE A 15 4.97 1.21 -1.04
C ILE A 15 4.83 -0.26 -0.63
N ARG A 16 5.68 -1.15 -1.14
CA ARG A 16 5.71 -2.56 -0.73
C ARG A 16 5.92 -2.70 0.77
N LEU A 17 6.91 -2.00 1.33
CA LEU A 17 7.17 -2.05 2.78
C LEU A 17 5.98 -1.55 3.60
N THR A 18 5.27 -0.54 3.10
CA THR A 18 4.07 -0.01 3.77
C THR A 18 2.91 -1.02 3.72
N MET A 19 2.73 -1.71 2.60
CA MET A 19 1.77 -2.82 2.47
C MET A 19 2.08 -3.96 3.44
N LEU A 20 3.36 -4.31 3.60
CA LEU A 20 3.80 -5.37 4.52
C LEU A 20 3.67 -4.97 6.01
N ASP A 21 3.74 -3.68 6.34
CA ASP A 21 3.54 -3.19 7.70
C ASP A 21 2.05 -3.12 8.07
N TRP A 22 1.22 -2.74 7.09
CA TRP A 22 -0.23 -2.77 7.21
C TRP A 22 -0.76 -4.21 7.31
N ASP A 23 -0.28 -5.09 6.44
CA ASP A 23 -0.54 -6.53 6.36
C ASP A 23 -2.03 -6.92 6.55
N PRO A 24 -2.96 -6.36 5.75
CA PRO A 24 -4.39 -6.58 5.95
C PRO A 24 -4.83 -8.04 5.75
N MET A 25 -4.03 -8.84 5.02
CA MET A 25 -4.30 -10.25 4.74
C MET A 25 -3.48 -11.20 5.63
N GLU A 26 -2.68 -10.68 6.57
CA GLU A 26 -1.79 -11.47 7.44
C GLU A 26 -0.80 -12.38 6.67
N LEU A 27 -0.38 -11.94 5.48
CA LEU A 27 0.48 -12.73 4.60
C LEU A 27 1.95 -12.63 4.97
N PHE A 28 2.36 -11.63 5.75
CA PHE A 28 3.75 -11.51 6.20
C PHE A 28 4.20 -12.76 6.98
N ALA A 29 3.29 -13.38 7.76
CA ALA A 29 3.55 -14.60 8.50
C ALA A 29 3.82 -15.83 7.62
N LEU A 30 3.41 -15.80 6.34
CA LEU A 30 3.62 -16.88 5.38
C LEU A 30 5.00 -16.85 4.71
N GLY A 31 5.83 -15.85 5.05
CA GLY A 31 7.16 -15.69 4.48
C GLY A 31 7.14 -15.20 3.03
N GLN A 32 8.13 -15.62 2.24
CA GLN A 32 8.38 -15.07 0.90
C GLN A 32 7.18 -15.18 -0.05
N ALA A 33 6.41 -16.26 0.02
CA ALA A 33 5.23 -16.45 -0.84
C ALA A 33 4.13 -15.42 -0.56
N GLY A 34 3.91 -15.06 0.71
CA GLY A 34 2.93 -14.03 1.08
C GLY A 34 3.37 -12.62 0.67
N ILE A 35 4.67 -12.37 0.63
CA ILE A 35 5.23 -11.10 0.14
C ILE A 35 4.99 -10.94 -1.37
N GLU A 36 5.15 -12.02 -2.14
CA GLU A 36 4.95 -12.01 -3.59
C GLU A 36 3.49 -11.76 -3.98
N GLU A 37 2.54 -12.27 -3.20
CA GLU A 37 1.11 -11.98 -3.38
C GLU A 37 0.82 -10.47 -3.30
N TYR A 38 1.50 -9.74 -2.40
CA TYR A 38 1.30 -8.30 -2.25
C TYR A 38 1.71 -7.49 -3.49
N ASP A 39 2.62 -8.01 -4.31
CA ASP A 39 3.08 -7.32 -5.52
C ASP A 39 1.95 -7.15 -6.55
N GLU A 40 0.94 -8.02 -6.55
CA GLU A 40 -0.21 -7.92 -7.43
C GLU A 40 -1.09 -6.70 -7.09
N TYR A 41 -1.07 -6.26 -5.83
CA TYR A 41 -1.91 -5.17 -5.34
C TYR A 41 -1.22 -3.80 -5.38
N ILE A 42 0.08 -3.73 -5.65
CA ILE A 42 0.84 -2.48 -5.72
C ILE A 42 0.47 -1.62 -6.95
N PRO A 43 0.30 -2.16 -8.17
CA PRO A 43 0.00 -1.33 -9.35
C PRO A 43 -1.31 -0.54 -9.25
N PRO A 44 -2.45 -1.09 -8.79
CA PRO A 44 -3.66 -0.30 -8.58
C PRO A 44 -3.48 0.77 -7.49
N LEU A 45 -2.78 0.44 -6.39
CA LEU A 45 -2.48 1.38 -5.31
C LEU A 45 -1.65 2.57 -5.80
N THR A 46 -0.58 2.33 -6.56
CA THR A 46 0.25 3.42 -7.13
C THR A 46 -0.55 4.35 -8.05
N LYS A 47 -1.55 3.84 -8.77
CA LYS A 47 -2.45 4.67 -9.60
C LYS A 47 -3.39 5.52 -8.75
N ALA A 48 -3.85 5.01 -7.60
CA ALA A 48 -4.67 5.75 -6.66
C ALA A 48 -3.87 6.87 -6.00
N LEU A 49 -2.63 6.59 -5.55
CA LEU A 49 -1.72 7.57 -4.96
C LEU A 49 -1.34 8.71 -5.90
N ALA A 50 -1.43 8.53 -7.22
CA ALA A 50 -1.21 9.62 -8.18
C ALA A 50 -2.40 10.60 -8.27
N LYS A 51 -3.52 10.31 -7.62
CA LYS A 51 -4.77 11.07 -7.71
C LYS A 51 -5.26 11.56 -6.35
N ILE A 52 -5.07 10.75 -5.31
CA ILE A 52 -5.53 11.02 -3.96
C ILE A 52 -4.42 11.76 -3.19
N ASN A 53 -4.73 12.98 -2.75
CA ASN A 53 -3.82 13.81 -1.95
C ASN A 53 -4.39 14.10 -0.55
N ASP A 54 -5.53 13.50 -0.21
CA ASP A 54 -6.21 13.66 1.07
C ASP A 54 -6.11 12.37 1.89
N ILE A 55 -5.85 12.52 3.19
CA ILE A 55 -5.61 11.38 4.08
C ILE A 55 -6.88 10.56 4.33
N ASP A 56 -8.02 11.23 4.49
CA ASP A 56 -9.27 10.54 4.80
C ASP A 56 -9.80 9.84 3.54
N GLU A 57 -9.63 10.45 2.36
CA GLU A 57 -9.90 9.80 1.07
C GLU A 57 -9.00 8.57 0.85
N LEU A 58 -7.71 8.65 1.19
CA LEU A 58 -6.80 7.52 1.04
C LEU A 58 -7.09 6.39 2.04
N GLU A 59 -7.40 6.72 3.29
CA GLU A 59 -7.81 5.75 4.31
C GLU A 59 -9.07 4.99 3.86
N GLN A 60 -10.07 5.71 3.37
CA GLN A 60 -11.29 5.10 2.83
C GLN A 60 -11.00 4.22 1.61
N PHE A 61 -10.15 4.69 0.68
CA PHE A 61 -9.72 3.90 -0.46
C PHE A 61 -9.04 2.59 -0.01
N LEU A 62 -8.14 2.63 0.97
CA LEU A 62 -7.47 1.41 1.47
C LEU A 62 -8.47 0.43 2.08
N HIS A 63 -9.46 0.92 2.84
CA HIS A 63 -10.52 0.08 3.38
C HIS A 63 -11.33 -0.63 2.28
N ASP A 64 -11.79 0.14 1.28
CA ASP A 64 -12.54 -0.41 0.16
C ASP A 64 -11.68 -1.36 -0.68
N TYR A 65 -10.41 -1.01 -0.89
CA TYR A 65 -9.47 -1.81 -1.66
C TYR A 65 -9.16 -3.15 -0.99
N ALA A 66 -8.93 -3.17 0.32
CA ALA A 66 -8.74 -4.41 1.05
C ALA A 66 -10.00 -5.29 1.03
N ARG A 67 -11.19 -4.68 1.15
CA ARG A 67 -12.46 -5.41 1.08
C ARG A 67 -12.67 -6.02 -0.31
N ASP A 68 -12.50 -5.22 -1.36
CA ASP A 68 -12.95 -5.57 -2.71
C ASP A 68 -11.89 -6.35 -3.49
N ALA A 69 -10.61 -6.01 -3.34
CA ALA A 69 -9.51 -6.68 -4.05
C ALA A 69 -8.90 -7.84 -3.26
N MET A 70 -8.80 -7.71 -1.93
CA MET A 70 -8.12 -8.70 -1.06
C MET A 70 -9.09 -9.60 -0.29
N ALA A 71 -10.41 -9.41 -0.47
CA ALA A 71 -11.46 -10.11 0.26
C ALA A 71 -11.34 -10.02 1.80
N VAL A 72 -10.70 -8.95 2.31
CA VAL A 72 -10.51 -8.73 3.74
C VAL A 72 -11.80 -8.15 4.32
N LYS A 73 -12.44 -8.91 5.22
CA LYS A 73 -13.74 -8.52 5.78
C LYS A 73 -13.66 -7.34 6.74
N HIS A 74 -12.55 -7.21 7.47
CA HIS A 74 -12.30 -6.15 8.43
C HIS A 74 -10.82 -5.78 8.36
N CYS A 75 -10.54 -4.51 8.11
CA CYS A 75 -9.23 -3.93 8.33
C CYS A 75 -9.28 -3.14 9.64
N ASP A 76 -8.20 -3.24 10.42
CA ASP A 76 -8.01 -2.40 11.58
C ASP A 76 -7.86 -0.94 11.14
N GLN A 77 -8.72 -0.05 11.68
CA GLN A 77 -8.78 1.34 11.27
C GLN A 77 -7.48 2.09 11.61
N GLU A 78 -6.90 1.86 12.79
CA GLU A 78 -5.67 2.54 13.22
C GLU A 78 -4.48 2.14 12.33
N ARG A 79 -4.34 0.85 12.01
CA ARG A 79 -3.31 0.35 11.09
C ARG A 79 -3.52 0.88 9.67
N THR A 80 -4.77 0.96 9.21
CA THR A 80 -5.10 1.48 7.88
C THR A 80 -4.77 2.96 7.77
N ARG A 81 -5.10 3.76 8.78
CA ARG A 81 -4.75 5.18 8.83
C ARG A 81 -3.23 5.39 8.85
N LYS A 82 -2.48 4.63 9.66
CA LYS A 82 -1.00 4.68 9.65
C LYS A 82 -0.41 4.32 8.29
N ALA A 83 -1.00 3.34 7.59
CA ALA A 83 -0.59 2.99 6.24
C ALA A 83 -0.85 4.15 5.27
N ALA A 84 -2.03 4.77 5.32
CA ALA A 84 -2.38 5.94 4.51
C ALA A 84 -1.42 7.13 4.75
N GLU A 85 -1.10 7.44 6.01
CA GLU A 85 -0.16 8.51 6.38
C GLU A 85 1.23 8.29 5.77
N LYS A 86 1.73 7.05 5.80
CA LYS A 86 3.01 6.69 5.17
C LYS A 86 2.93 6.79 3.65
N LEU A 87 1.85 6.31 3.04
CA LEU A 87 1.68 6.32 1.60
C LEU A 87 1.54 7.73 1.01
N LEU A 88 0.92 8.66 1.75
CA LEU A 88 0.85 10.08 1.35
C LEU A 88 2.24 10.74 1.25
N GLN A 89 3.26 10.24 1.94
CA GLN A 89 4.63 10.75 1.77
C GLN A 89 5.22 10.40 0.40
N PHE A 90 4.60 9.46 -0.31
CA PHE A 90 5.05 8.94 -1.60
C PHE A 90 4.14 9.35 -2.76
N THR A 91 3.13 10.19 -2.54
CA THR A 91 2.33 10.77 -3.64
C THR A 91 3.26 11.59 -4.55
N ILE A 92 3.23 11.28 -5.85
CA ILE A 92 4.13 11.82 -6.89
C ILE A 92 3.39 12.78 -7.80
#